data_AF-R7IN00-F1
#
_entry.id   AF-R7IN00-F1
#
_cell.length_a   1.000
_cell.length_b   1.000
_cell.length_c   1.000
_cell.angle_alpha   90.00
_cell.angle_beta   90.00
_cell.angle_gamma   90.00
#
_symmetry.space_group_name_H-M   'P 1'
#
loop_
_entity.id
_entity.type
_entity.pdbx_description
1 polymer ?
#
loop_
_entity_poly.entity_id
_entity_poly.type
_entity_poly.pdbx_seq_one_letter_code
_entity_poly.pdbx_strand_id
1 'polypeptide(L)'
;MSIQEKGDDLVEQVLIEQNEDYTCIKGSLVSEQCKQEDKIYLKTEDGIYELTPQKIDGNEYGFCGYFAQEIDWSKAYIEVFR
;
A
#
# COMPACT_ATOMS: atom_id res chain seq x y z
N MET A 1 12.00 5.58 5.34
CA MET A 1 11.60 5.77 3.93
C MET A 1 10.17 6.24 3.93
N SER A 2 9.79 7.17 3.05
CA SER A 2 8.44 7.73 2.95
C SER A 2 7.91 7.53 1.53
N ILE A 3 6.70 6.98 1.39
CA ILE A 3 5.98 6.85 0.12
C ILE A 3 5.15 8.11 -0.14
N GLN A 4 4.96 8.47 -1.41
CA GLN A 4 4.03 9.53 -1.78
C GLN A 4 2.61 8.96 -1.89
N GLU A 5 1.62 9.68 -1.40
CA GLU A 5 0.20 9.31 -1.54
C GLU A 5 -0.41 10.09 -2.69
N LYS A 6 -1.19 9.42 -3.56
CA LYS A 6 -1.87 10.07 -4.67
C LYS A 6 -3.35 9.66 -4.69
N GLY A 7 -4.18 10.50 -4.11
CA GLY A 7 -5.63 10.33 -3.96
C GLY A 7 -6.11 11.10 -2.73
N ASP A 8 -7.42 11.32 -2.59
CA ASP A 8 -8.02 11.92 -1.37
C ASP A 8 -8.00 10.96 -0.16
N ASP A 9 -7.33 9.80 -0.31
CA ASP A 9 -7.26 8.72 0.64
C ASP A 9 -5.96 8.81 1.42
N LEU A 10 -6.07 9.33 2.64
CA LEU A 10 -4.96 9.45 3.58
C LEU A 10 -4.54 8.04 3.99
N VAL A 11 -3.37 7.60 3.51
CA VAL A 11 -2.70 6.43 4.05
C VAL A 11 -2.09 6.89 5.38
N GLU A 12 -2.57 6.37 6.49
CA GLU A 12 -2.18 6.93 7.80
C GLU A 12 -0.78 6.47 8.19
N GLN A 13 -0.45 5.22 7.88
CA GLN A 13 0.84 4.61 8.19
C GLN A 13 1.23 3.64 7.09
N VAL A 14 2.50 3.68 6.70
CA VAL A 14 3.11 2.65 5.86
C VAL A 14 4.38 2.13 6.52
N LEU A 15 4.40 0.83 6.76
CA LEU A 15 5.58 0.07 7.14
C LEU A 15 6.12 -0.64 5.90
N ILE A 16 7.41 -0.45 5.67
CA ILE A 16 8.16 -1.11 4.60
C ILE A 16 9.25 -1.94 5.26
N GLU A 17 9.21 -3.25 5.07
CA GLU A 17 10.23 -4.19 5.49
C GLU A 17 10.90 -4.76 4.25
N GLN A 18 12.21 -4.55 4.11
CA GLN A 18 12.98 -5.01 2.96
C GLN A 18 14.21 -5.79 3.43
N ASN A 19 14.45 -6.93 2.79
CA ASN A 19 15.70 -7.68 2.89
C ASN A 19 16.10 -8.21 1.51
N GLU A 20 17.15 -9.04 1.47
CA GLU A 20 17.71 -9.60 0.24
C GLU A 20 16.73 -10.52 -0.51
N ASP A 21 15.76 -11.12 0.19
CA ASP A 21 14.83 -12.11 -0.37
C ASP A 21 13.46 -11.51 -0.72
N TYR A 22 13.03 -10.48 0.01
CA TYR A 22 11.71 -9.88 -0.19
C TYR A 22 11.59 -8.43 0.28
N THR A 23 10.59 -7.79 -0.30
CA THR A 23 10.02 -6.51 0.10
C THR A 23 8.58 -6.74 0.56
N CYS A 24 8.28 -6.39 1.80
CA CYS A 24 6.94 -6.41 2.38
C CYS A 24 6.48 -4.99 2.66
N ILE A 25 5.25 -4.69 2.24
CA ILE A 25 4.57 -3.44 2.54
C ILE A 25 3.32 -3.73 3.36
N LYS A 26 3.12 -2.97 4.42
CA LYS A 26 1.89 -2.97 5.22
C LYS A 26 1.49 -1.53 5.48
N GLY A 27 0.20 -1.22 5.44
CA GLY A 27 -0.26 0.10 5.84
C GLY A 27 -1.72 0.10 6.24
N SER A 28 -2.12 1.18 6.91
CA SER A 28 -3.52 1.47 7.27
C SER A 28 -4.06 2.61 6.41
N LEU A 29 -5.31 2.47 5.99
CA LEU A 29 -6.08 3.50 5.31
C LEU A 29 -7.10 4.08 6.29
N VAL A 30 -7.30 5.40 6.28
CA VAL A 30 -8.30 6.02 7.14
C VAL A 30 -9.70 5.49 6.80
N SER A 31 -10.29 4.87 7.82
CA SER A 31 -11.42 3.92 7.82
C SER A 31 -12.70 4.39 7.11
N GLU A 32 -12.98 5.70 7.04
CA GLU A 32 -14.30 6.16 6.59
C GLU A 32 -14.52 6.02 5.08
N GLN A 33 -13.48 5.70 4.30
CA GLN A 33 -13.59 5.68 2.85
C GLN A 33 -13.07 4.42 2.16
N CYS A 34 -12.33 3.54 2.85
CA CYS A 34 -11.85 2.30 2.24
C CYS A 34 -12.80 1.12 2.49
N LYS A 35 -13.12 0.37 1.43
CA LYS A 35 -13.96 -0.84 1.47
C LYS A 35 -13.13 -2.05 1.09
N GLN A 36 -13.59 -3.23 1.52
CA GLN A 36 -13.00 -4.51 1.10
C GLN A 36 -13.03 -4.73 -0.43
N GLU A 37 -13.93 -4.05 -1.12
CA GLU A 37 -14.11 -4.12 -2.58
C GLU A 37 -13.11 -3.23 -3.34
N ASP A 38 -12.46 -2.28 -2.63
CA ASP A 38 -11.52 -1.36 -3.24
C ASP A 38 -10.28 -2.10 -3.72
N LYS A 39 -9.73 -1.62 -4.83
CA LYS A 39 -8.47 -2.14 -5.36
C LYS A 39 -7.36 -1.18 -5.01
N ILE A 40 -6.34 -1.71 -4.35
CA ILE A 40 -5.19 -0.93 -3.88
C ILE A 40 -4.00 -1.33 -4.73
N TYR A 41 -3.32 -0.36 -5.34
CA TYR A 41 -2.14 -0.60 -6.16
C TYR A 41 -0.93 0.17 -5.64
N LEU A 42 0.21 -0.50 -5.61
CA LEU A 42 1.52 0.12 -5.52
C LEU A 42 2.01 0.42 -6.93
N LYS A 43 2.13 1.70 -7.27
CA LYS A 43 2.72 2.19 -8.51
C LYS A 43 4.20 2.49 -8.27
N THR A 44 5.06 1.95 -9.12
CA THR A 44 6.50 2.17 -9.12
C THR A 44 6.94 2.53 -10.54
N GLU A 45 8.19 2.92 -10.75
CA GLU A 45 8.72 3.05 -12.13
C GLU A 45 8.79 1.73 -12.87
N ASP A 46 9.02 0.63 -12.15
CA ASP A 46 9.21 -0.70 -12.72
C ASP A 46 7.89 -1.43 -13.02
N GLY A 47 6.79 -0.97 -12.43
CA GLY A 47 5.49 -1.57 -12.66
C GLY A 47 4.43 -1.24 -11.63
N ILE A 48 3.33 -1.99 -11.75
CA ILE A 48 2.12 -1.85 -10.95
C ILE A 48 1.94 -3.16 -10.20
N TYR A 49 1.82 -3.07 -8.89
CA TYR A 49 1.58 -4.23 -8.04
C TYR A 49 0.25 -4.10 -7.33
N GLU A 50 -0.59 -5.14 -7.38
CA GLU A 50 -1.84 -5.17 -6.63
C GLU A 50 -1.54 -5.53 -5.16
N LEU A 51 -2.12 -4.75 -4.26
CA LEU A 51 -2.06 -4.94 -2.82
C LEU A 51 -3.37 -5.55 -2.36
N THR A 52 -3.29 -6.49 -1.43
CA THR A 52 -4.49 -7.15 -0.90
C THR A 52 -5.06 -6.29 0.23
N PRO A 53 -6.30 -5.78 0.12
CA PRO A 53 -6.97 -5.13 1.24
C PRO A 53 -7.22 -6.14 2.36
N GLN A 54 -6.98 -5.75 3.59
CA GLN A 54 -7.23 -6.56 4.77
C GLN A 54 -7.98 -5.74 5.82
N LYS A 55 -8.98 -6.35 6.45
CA LYS A 55 -9.65 -5.76 7.60
C LYS A 55 -8.76 -5.91 8.83
N ILE A 56 -8.39 -4.79 9.47
CA ILE A 56 -7.52 -4.77 10.67
C ILE A 56 -8.39 -4.89 11.92
N ASP A 57 -9.23 -3.90 12.20
CA ASP A 57 -10.17 -3.88 13.33
C ASP A 57 -11.37 -2.96 13.04
N GLY A 58 -12.58 -3.32 13.48
CA GLY A 58 -13.77 -2.47 13.33
C GLY A 58 -14.04 -2.01 11.88
N ASN A 59 -13.80 -0.74 11.59
CA ASN A 59 -13.90 -0.11 10.27
C ASN A 59 -12.54 0.15 9.61
N GLU A 60 -11.42 -0.17 10.29
CA GLU A 60 -10.08 0.03 9.76
C GLU A 60 -9.72 -1.05 8.74
N TYR A 61 -9.32 -0.56 7.57
CA TYR A 61 -8.77 -1.37 6.50
C TYR A 61 -7.30 -1.04 6.33
N GLY A 62 -6.50 -2.07 6.14
CA GLY A 62 -5.12 -1.95 5.71
C GLY A 62 -4.89 -2.68 4.41
N PHE A 63 -3.63 -2.72 4.00
CA PHE A 63 -3.19 -3.49 2.85
C PHE A 63 -1.88 -4.20 3.14
N CYS A 64 -1.66 -5.30 2.43
CA CYS A 64 -0.37 -5.98 2.44
C CYS A 64 0.06 -6.36 1.02
N GLY A 65 1.38 -6.33 0.78
CA GLY A 65 2.00 -6.82 -0.45
C GLY A 65 3.36 -7.45 -0.18
N TYR A 66 3.72 -8.45 -0.99
CA TYR A 66 5.02 -9.12 -0.97
C TYR A 66 5.61 -9.13 -2.38
N PHE A 67 6.84 -8.64 -2.52
CA PHE A 67 7.52 -8.50 -3.80
C PHE A 67 8.95 -9.05 -3.70
N ALA A 68 9.45 -9.68 -4.76
CA ALA A 68 10.80 -10.24 -4.80
C ALA A 68 11.88 -9.21 -5.24
N GLN A 69 11.48 -7.96 -5.49
CA GLN A 69 12.33 -6.96 -6.13
C GLN A 69 12.57 -5.77 -5.19
N GLU A 70 13.76 -5.17 -5.29
CA GLU A 70 14.08 -3.88 -4.70
C GLU A 70 13.31 -2.78 -5.42
N ILE A 71 12.58 -1.95 -4.65
CA ILE A 71 11.72 -0.89 -5.16
C ILE A 71 12.36 0.47 -4.85
N ASP A 72 12.46 1.35 -5.85
CA ASP A 72 12.78 2.77 -5.62
C ASP A 72 11.57 3.49 -5.01
N TRP A 73 11.56 3.57 -3.68
CA TRP A 73 10.49 4.19 -2.92
C TRP A 73 10.35 5.70 -3.14
N SER A 74 11.37 6.37 -3.66
CA SER A 74 11.32 7.83 -3.87
C SER A 74 10.32 8.24 -4.95
N LYS A 75 9.93 7.28 -5.79
CA LYS A 75 8.99 7.45 -6.91
C LYS A 75 7.76 6.54 -6.80
N ALA A 76 7.70 5.75 -5.73
CA ALA A 76 6.58 4.86 -5.47
C ALA A 76 5.41 5.63 -4.84
N TYR A 77 4.19 5.30 -5.27
CA TYR A 77 2.97 5.81 -4.65
C TYR A 77 1.87 4.77 -4.61
N ILE A 78 0.97 4.94 -3.64
CA ILE A 78 -0.22 4.10 -3.49
C ILE A 78 -1.39 4.79 -4.17
N GLU A 79 -2.16 4.01 -4.92
CA GLU A 79 -3.37 4.46 -5.60
C GLU A 79 -4.52 3.50 -5.23
N VAL A 80 -5.66 4.06 -4.81
CA VAL A 80 -6.85 3.32 -4.41
C VAL A 80 -7.96 3.56 -5.44
N PHE A 81 -8.57 2.49 -5.94
CA PHE A 81 -9.69 2.52 -6.88
C PHE A 81 -10.96 2.00 -6.21
N ARG A 82 -12.06 2.75 -6.39
CA ARG A 82 -13.39 2.50 -5.82
C ARG A 82 -14.43 2.26 -6.90
#